data_AF-A0AAJ8K4S3-F1
#
_entry.id   AF-A0AAJ8K4S3-F1
#
_cell.length_a   1.000
_cell.length_b   1.000
_cell.length_c   1.000
_cell.angle_alpha   90.00
_cell.angle_beta   90.00
_cell.angle_gamma   90.00
#
_symmetry.space_group_name_H-M   'P 1'
#
loop_
_entity.id
_entity.type
_entity.pdbx_description
1 polymer ?
#
loop_
_entity_poly.entity_id
_entity_poly.type
_entity_poly.pdbx_seq_one_letter_code
_entity_poly.pdbx_strand_id
1 'polypeptide(L)'
;MKFTTSALFAVLSLAAYVKADSYANFFSDTNCNVDGSIGFDMHNDGCFVQAGRKSVYIPNTGLINDQFCLVSTHADGSCSCQSQAYDFTATGFCHELDPTVKSYRFIHESCGSDNCP
;
A
#
# COMPACT_ATOMS: atom_id res chain seq x y z
N MET A 1 -27.82 31.64 52.16
CA MET A 1 -26.60 32.00 51.41
C MET A 1 -26.21 30.82 50.53
N LYS A 2 -26.16 31.06 49.22
CA LYS A 2 -25.44 30.37 48.12
C LYS A 2 -25.22 28.85 48.21
N PHE A 3 -26.02 28.09 47.44
CA PHE A 3 -25.66 26.74 46.98
C PHE A 3 -24.83 26.88 45.70
N THR A 4 -23.56 26.49 45.77
CA THR A 4 -22.63 26.53 44.64
C THR A 4 -22.78 25.25 43.84
N THR A 5 -23.47 25.31 42.70
CA THR A 5 -23.63 24.17 41.79
C THR A 5 -22.42 24.10 40.87
N SER A 6 -21.46 23.23 41.18
CA SER A 6 -20.31 22.96 40.31
C SER A 6 -20.74 22.03 39.16
N ALA A 7 -20.82 22.57 37.94
CA ALA A 7 -21.04 21.78 36.73
C ALA A 7 -19.72 21.08 36.33
N LEU A 8 -19.71 19.75 36.39
CA LEU A 8 -18.61 18.94 35.87
C LEU A 8 -18.76 18.83 34.34
N PHE A 9 -17.88 19.48 33.59
CA PHE A 9 -17.76 19.27 32.14
C PHE A 9 -16.97 17.98 31.90
N ALA A 10 -17.66 16.91 31.52
CA ALA A 10 -17.03 15.69 31.04
C ALA A 10 -16.53 15.91 29.60
N VAL A 11 -15.21 16.04 29.44
CA VAL A 11 -14.57 16.07 28.11
C VAL A 11 -14.51 14.63 27.61
N LEU A 12 -15.45 14.26 26.74
CA LEU A 12 -15.39 13.01 25.98
C LEU A 12 -14.30 13.15 24.93
N SER A 13 -13.11 12.62 25.20
CA SER A 13 -12.05 12.48 24.20
C SER A 13 -12.52 11.50 23.13
N LEU A 14 -12.94 12.04 21.99
CA LEU A 14 -13.23 11.26 20.78
C LEU A 14 -11.89 10.71 20.27
N ALA A 15 -11.59 9.45 20.57
CA ALA A 15 -10.50 8.74 19.91
C ALA A 15 -10.86 8.67 18.43
N ALA A 16 -10.21 9.50 17.60
CA ALA A 16 -10.31 9.36 16.17
C ALA A 16 -9.64 8.04 15.79
N TYR A 17 -10.46 7.04 15.47
CA TYR A 17 -9.97 5.82 14.84
C TYR A 17 -9.44 6.21 13.47
N VAL A 18 -8.12 6.36 13.35
CA VAL A 18 -7.48 6.46 12.03
C VAL A 18 -7.66 5.09 11.40
N LYS A 19 -8.60 4.99 10.45
CA LYS A 19 -8.74 3.81 9.60
C LYS A 19 -7.40 3.63 8.89
N ALA A 20 -6.72 2.51 9.16
CA ALA A 20 -5.60 2.06 8.36
C ALA A 20 -6.04 2.02 6.89
N ASP A 21 -5.34 2.76 6.03
CA ASP A 21 -5.50 2.64 4.59
C ASP A 21 -4.56 1.56 4.10
N SER A 22 -5.12 0.50 3.51
CA SER A 22 -4.38 -0.65 2.98
C SER A 22 -4.43 -0.70 1.46
N TYR A 23 -4.85 0.37 0.80
CA TYR A 23 -4.98 0.42 -0.65
C TYR A 23 -3.82 1.18 -1.29
N ALA A 24 -3.07 0.52 -2.15
CA ALA A 24 -1.99 1.11 -2.93
C ALA A 24 -2.49 1.66 -4.27
N ASN A 25 -1.91 2.75 -4.75
CA ASN A 25 -2.28 3.39 -6.02
C ASN A 25 -1.08 3.45 -6.95
N PHE A 26 -1.28 3.19 -8.24
CA PHE A 26 -0.25 3.24 -9.27
C PHE A 26 -0.36 4.53 -10.09
N PHE A 27 0.78 5.09 -10.48
CA PHE A 27 0.86 6.42 -11.13
C PHE A 27 1.66 6.37 -12.42
N SER A 28 1.45 7.38 -13.28
CA SER A 28 2.11 7.50 -14.59
C SER A 28 3.45 8.26 -14.52
N ASP A 29 3.73 8.93 -13.40
CA ASP A 29 5.01 9.55 -13.06
C ASP A 29 5.78 8.75 -12.00
N THR A 30 7.02 9.14 -11.71
CA THR A 30 7.86 8.46 -10.70
C THR A 30 7.63 8.96 -9.28
N ASN A 31 6.86 10.05 -9.09
CA ASN A 31 6.69 10.71 -7.80
C ASN A 31 5.28 10.55 -7.20
N CYS A 32 4.44 9.66 -7.76
CA CYS A 32 3.09 9.37 -7.28
C CYS A 32 2.12 10.59 -7.31
N ASN A 33 2.16 11.41 -8.36
CA ASN A 33 1.34 12.62 -8.47
C ASN A 33 0.38 12.63 -9.66
N VAL A 34 0.67 11.84 -10.71
CA VAL A 34 0.00 11.95 -12.00
C VAL A 34 -0.77 10.67 -12.33
N ASP A 35 -2.03 10.84 -12.76
CA ASP A 35 -2.94 9.77 -13.20
C ASP A 35 -3.08 8.58 -12.25
N GLY A 36 -3.24 8.85 -10.95
CA GLY A 36 -3.40 7.81 -9.93
C GLY A 36 -4.52 6.81 -10.27
N SER A 37 -4.22 5.53 -10.18
CA SER A 37 -5.20 4.45 -10.36
C SER A 37 -6.24 4.44 -9.23
N ILE A 38 -7.24 3.57 -9.36
CA ILE A 38 -8.00 3.10 -8.19
C ILE A 38 -7.06 2.45 -7.17
N GLY A 39 -7.50 2.37 -5.91
CA GLY A 39 -6.76 1.68 -4.86
C GLY A 39 -6.81 0.16 -5.01
N PHE A 40 -5.66 -0.49 -4.85
CA PHE A 40 -5.50 -1.94 -4.83
C PHE A 40 -5.22 -2.41 -3.41
N ASP A 41 -6.08 -3.27 -2.87
CA ASP A 41 -5.90 -3.81 -1.52
C ASP A 41 -4.62 -4.63 -1.44
N MET A 42 -3.68 -4.18 -0.60
CA MET A 42 -2.42 -4.90 -0.35
C MET A 42 -2.65 -6.25 0.33
N HIS A 43 -3.84 -6.50 0.89
CA HIS A 43 -4.24 -7.77 1.50
C HIS A 43 -4.83 -8.79 0.53
N ASN A 44 -4.98 -8.39 -0.74
CA ASN A 44 -5.47 -9.26 -1.78
C ASN A 44 -4.30 -9.75 -2.62
N ASP A 45 -3.93 -11.03 -2.47
CA ASP A 45 -2.86 -11.68 -3.25
C ASP A 45 -3.24 -11.90 -4.74
N GLY A 46 -4.27 -11.23 -5.22
CA GLY A 46 -4.67 -11.19 -6.62
C GLY A 46 -3.59 -10.58 -7.51
N CYS A 47 -3.64 -10.92 -8.80
CA CYS A 47 -2.78 -10.31 -9.80
C CYS A 47 -3.42 -9.04 -10.36
N PHE A 48 -2.63 -7.99 -10.51
CA PHE A 48 -3.08 -6.71 -11.07
C PHE A 48 -2.26 -6.38 -12.31
N VAL A 49 -2.94 -5.99 -13.39
CA VAL A 49 -2.29 -5.51 -14.62
C VAL A 49 -2.12 -4.00 -14.54
N GLN A 50 -0.88 -3.53 -14.45
CA GLN A 50 -0.53 -2.12 -14.32
C GLN A 50 0.67 -1.79 -15.24
N ALA A 51 0.61 -2.27 -16.48
CA ALA A 51 1.66 -2.07 -17.46
C ALA A 51 1.95 -0.57 -17.69
N GLY A 52 3.23 -0.21 -17.73
CA GLY A 52 3.69 1.15 -18.01
C GLY A 52 3.54 2.15 -16.86
N ARG A 53 3.08 1.70 -15.68
CA ARG A 53 3.11 2.52 -14.45
C ARG A 53 4.54 2.72 -14.00
N LYS A 54 4.81 3.88 -13.42
CA LYS A 54 6.17 4.32 -13.06
C LYS A 54 6.38 4.48 -11.57
N SER A 55 5.30 4.51 -10.80
CA SER A 55 5.39 4.43 -9.35
C SER A 55 4.13 3.83 -8.74
N VAL A 56 4.27 3.37 -7.50
CA VAL A 56 3.19 2.96 -6.63
C VAL A 56 3.30 3.70 -5.29
N TYR A 57 2.19 4.28 -4.85
CA TYR A 57 2.07 4.81 -3.49
C TYR A 57 1.61 3.70 -2.57
N ILE A 58 2.42 3.45 -1.54
CA ILE A 58 2.13 2.52 -0.45
C ILE A 58 1.66 3.34 0.74
N PRO A 59 0.43 3.15 1.24
CA PRO A 59 -0.09 3.92 2.36
C PRO A 59 0.62 3.56 3.67
N ASN A 60 0.41 4.38 4.70
CA ASN A 60 0.79 4.02 6.06
C ASN A 60 -0.35 3.24 6.70
N THR A 61 -0.17 1.94 6.93
CA THR A 61 -1.20 1.09 7.53
C THR A 61 -1.25 1.21 9.05
N GLY A 62 -0.25 1.84 9.68
CA GLY A 62 -0.09 1.87 11.14
C GLY A 62 0.34 0.52 11.74
N LEU A 63 0.58 -0.50 10.91
CA LEU A 63 0.99 -1.84 11.32
C LEU A 63 2.49 -2.00 11.10
N ILE A 64 3.26 -1.66 12.13
CA ILE A 64 4.73 -1.59 12.09
C ILE A 64 5.42 -2.96 11.92
N ASN A 65 4.67 -4.06 12.03
CA ASN A 65 5.20 -5.42 11.94
C ASN A 65 4.70 -6.17 10.69
N ASP A 66 3.91 -5.53 9.82
CA ASP A 66 3.42 -6.18 8.61
C ASP A 66 4.48 -6.06 7.52
N GLN A 67 5.02 -7.21 7.14
CA GLN A 67 5.93 -7.35 6.02
C GLN A 67 5.11 -7.64 4.76
N PHE A 68 5.36 -6.87 3.72
CA PHE A 68 4.81 -7.09 2.39
C PHE A 68 5.94 -7.29 1.39
N CYS A 69 5.63 -7.99 0.31
CA CYS A 69 6.45 -8.02 -0.88
C CYS A 69 5.61 -7.64 -2.10
N LEU A 70 6.12 -6.68 -2.89
CA LEU A 70 5.58 -6.34 -4.19
C LEU A 70 6.26 -7.22 -5.25
N VAL A 71 5.58 -8.29 -5.64
CA VAL A 71 6.02 -9.19 -6.71
C VAL A 71 5.66 -8.57 -8.06
N SER A 72 6.60 -8.63 -9.00
CA SER A 72 6.48 -8.04 -10.33
C SER A 72 6.82 -9.06 -11.42
N THR A 73 6.05 -9.05 -12.51
CA THR A 73 6.23 -9.95 -13.67
C THR A 73 6.38 -9.15 -14.96
N HIS A 74 7.51 -9.33 -15.64
CA HIS A 74 7.80 -8.67 -16.93
C HIS A 74 7.07 -9.32 -18.11
N ALA A 75 7.02 -10.65 -18.10
CA ALA A 75 6.64 -11.43 -19.28
C ALA A 75 5.19 -11.17 -19.72
N ASP A 76 4.26 -11.16 -18.76
CA ASP A 76 2.82 -11.13 -19.01
C ASP A 76 2.03 -10.34 -17.95
N GLY A 77 0.71 -10.29 -18.14
CA GLY A 77 -0.23 -9.64 -17.22
C GLY A 77 -0.88 -10.60 -16.22
N SER A 78 -0.29 -11.75 -15.94
CA SER A 78 -0.93 -12.84 -15.18
C SER A 78 -0.20 -13.22 -13.89
N CYS A 79 0.87 -12.51 -13.54
CA CYS A 79 1.68 -12.79 -12.36
C CYS A 79 2.19 -14.23 -12.32
N SER A 80 2.53 -14.78 -13.50
CA SER A 80 2.89 -16.19 -13.70
C SER A 80 4.20 -16.58 -13.02
N CYS A 81 5.11 -15.63 -12.88
CA CYS A 81 6.42 -15.79 -12.25
C CYS A 81 6.84 -14.48 -11.58
N GLN A 82 7.83 -14.54 -10.70
CA GLN A 82 8.46 -13.38 -10.07
C GLN A 82 9.74 -13.05 -10.84
N SER A 83 9.76 -11.92 -11.55
CA SER A 83 10.98 -11.41 -12.21
C SER A 83 11.69 -10.35 -11.37
N GLN A 84 10.91 -9.55 -10.63
CA GLN A 84 11.42 -8.56 -9.68
C GLN A 84 10.56 -8.61 -8.43
N ALA A 85 11.14 -8.18 -7.31
CA ALA A 85 10.44 -8.19 -6.04
C ALA A 85 11.00 -7.09 -5.13
N TYR A 86 10.12 -6.47 -4.35
CA TYR A 86 10.49 -5.44 -3.39
C TYR A 86 9.85 -5.69 -2.03
N ASP A 87 10.69 -5.91 -1.02
CA ASP A 87 10.29 -6.10 0.37
C ASP A 87 10.07 -4.75 1.05
N PHE A 88 8.96 -4.60 1.77
CA PHE A 88 8.64 -3.35 2.47
C PHE A 88 7.72 -3.52 3.68
N THR A 89 7.74 -2.49 4.53
CA THR A 89 6.71 -2.23 5.54
C THR A 89 5.94 -0.98 5.12
N ALA A 90 4.61 -1.03 5.19
CA ALA A 90 3.72 0.02 4.70
C ALA A 90 3.74 1.26 5.61
N THR A 91 4.72 2.13 5.41
CA THR A 91 4.99 3.33 6.25
C THR A 91 4.54 4.65 5.63
N GLY A 92 3.92 4.62 4.44
CA GLY A 92 3.52 5.83 3.72
C GLY A 92 4.63 6.37 2.84
N PHE A 93 4.82 5.79 1.65
CA PHE A 93 5.89 6.19 0.74
C PHE A 93 5.52 5.94 -0.73
N CYS A 94 6.24 6.63 -1.62
CA CYS A 94 6.18 6.39 -3.06
C CYS A 94 7.37 5.50 -3.46
N HIS A 95 7.11 4.44 -4.20
CA HIS A 95 8.13 3.54 -4.75
C HIS A 95 8.15 3.65 -6.27
N GLU A 96 9.32 3.90 -6.84
CA GLU A 96 9.52 3.89 -8.29
C GLU A 96 9.43 2.46 -8.85
N LEU A 97 8.78 2.31 -10.00
CA LEU A 97 8.59 1.03 -10.66
C LEU A 97 9.34 0.98 -11.98
N ASP A 98 9.80 -0.21 -12.33
CA ASP A 98 10.26 -0.49 -13.69
C ASP A 98 9.06 -0.46 -14.65
N PRO A 99 9.01 0.47 -15.62
CA PRO A 99 7.88 0.60 -16.54
C PRO A 99 7.77 -0.54 -17.54
N THR A 100 8.75 -1.45 -17.60
CA THR A 100 8.72 -2.64 -18.45
C THR A 100 7.97 -3.81 -17.82
N VAL A 101 7.71 -3.75 -16.51
CA VAL A 101 6.84 -4.69 -15.79
C VAL A 101 5.40 -4.54 -16.26
N LYS A 102 4.67 -5.66 -16.34
CA LYS A 102 3.29 -5.69 -16.82
C LYS A 102 2.26 -6.00 -15.74
N SER A 103 2.60 -6.86 -14.78
CA SER A 103 1.72 -7.17 -13.66
C SER A 103 2.43 -7.21 -12.32
N TYR A 104 1.64 -6.97 -11.28
CA TYR A 104 2.07 -6.90 -9.90
C TYR A 104 1.16 -7.74 -9.02
N ARG A 105 1.69 -8.20 -7.89
CA ARG A 105 0.95 -8.85 -6.80
C ARG A 105 1.56 -8.43 -5.47
N PHE A 106 0.72 -8.10 -4.50
CA PHE A 106 1.16 -7.98 -3.11
C PHE A 106 1.11 -9.36 -2.46
N ILE A 107 2.13 -9.71 -1.67
CA ILE A 107 2.14 -10.90 -0.81
C ILE A 107 2.59 -10.51 0.60
N HIS A 108 2.28 -11.34 1.59
CA HIS A 108 2.45 -11.06 3.03
C HIS A 108 3.64 -11.80 3.65
N GLU A 109 4.65 -12.05 2.84
CA GLU A 109 5.86 -12.75 3.21
C GLU A 109 7.06 -12.07 2.55
N SER A 110 8.27 -12.47 2.96
CA SER A 110 9.48 -12.01 2.32
C SER A 110 9.52 -12.39 0.84
N CYS A 111 10.07 -11.50 0.02
CA CYS A 111 10.22 -11.78 -1.40
C CYS A 111 11.05 -13.03 -1.68
N GLY A 112 10.61 -13.81 -2.67
CA GLY A 112 11.37 -14.95 -3.18
C GLY A 112 12.57 -14.54 -4.03
N SER A 113 13.19 -15.50 -4.71
CA SER A 113 14.13 -15.24 -5.81
C SER A 113 13.41 -15.16 -7.16
N ASP A 114 14.07 -14.55 -8.15
CA ASP A 114 13.60 -14.59 -9.54
C ASP A 114 13.38 -16.04 -9.98
N ASN A 115 12.19 -16.32 -10.51
CA ASN A 115 11.79 -17.63 -11.00
C ASN A 115 11.18 -17.58 -12.41
N CYS A 116 11.36 -16.48 -13.12
CA CYS A 116 10.98 -16.36 -14.52
C CYS A 116 12.00 -17.05 -15.46
N PRO A 117 11.54 -17.72 -16.54
CA PRO A 117 12.39 -18.41 -17.51
C PRO A 117 13.12 -17.48 -18.49
#